data_AF-N9DH71-F1
#
_entry.id   AF-N9DH71-F1
#
_cell.length_a   1.000
_cell.length_b   1.000
_cell.length_c   1.000
_cell.angle_alpha   90.00
_cell.angle_beta   90.00
_cell.angle_gamma   90.00
#
_symmetry.space_group_name_H-M   'P 1'
#
loop_
_entity.id
_entity.type
_entity.pdbx_description
1 polymer ?
#
loop_
_entity_poly.entity_id
_entity_poly.type
_entity_poly.pdbx_seq_one_letter_code
_entity_poly.pdbx_strand_id
1 'polypeptide(L)'
;MTEIQNPVKTIAPIFPRFFAFIIDCLIVGVACLVMGKVLYPYFENSPFIFQCLGTLLCLFYFSAFNSSIGDGKTIGKILCKIRVKDFTGASISPTHALIRSSIFIIPFCFIGYLQSFAHPPLSLILIIAFFQSIVFACFYLAVFNGNSQQSLHDVLTRTQILRNTQSNMPHQAIWKVHYYILTLITMIIFSINVWHYVQNQNSTTHDLTSISDDIQNIQIENRYTFIGETESTNQVLILNISQPAYLDQVDTAETLIQRLQQDSNILAQYKINQVQFNFSYQFGLAKLSKATIYDYKKTATTTQLTHIGENTSVKLGF
;
A
#
# COMPACT_ATOMS: atom_id res chain seq x y z
N MET A 1 -15.94 56.90 -7.54
CA MET A 1 -16.51 55.61 -7.13
C MET A 1 -15.37 54.61 -7.07
N THR A 2 -14.75 54.49 -5.89
CA THR A 2 -13.70 53.51 -5.62
C THR A 2 -14.39 52.22 -5.18
N GLU A 3 -14.44 51.23 -6.08
CA GLU A 3 -14.85 49.88 -5.70
C GLU A 3 -13.90 49.37 -4.62
N ILE A 4 -14.43 49.21 -3.42
CA ILE A 4 -13.79 48.45 -2.36
C ILE A 4 -13.78 47.00 -2.86
N GLN A 5 -12.66 46.57 -3.45
CA GLN A 5 -12.40 45.16 -3.69
C GLN A 5 -12.36 44.48 -2.33
N ASN A 6 -13.52 43.99 -1.87
CA ASN A 6 -13.56 43.05 -0.76
C ASN A 6 -12.61 41.91 -1.12
N PRO A 7 -11.60 41.58 -0.28
CA PRO A 7 -10.76 40.44 -0.54
C PRO A 7 -11.68 39.23 -0.54
N VAL A 8 -11.93 38.66 -1.73
CA VAL A 8 -12.69 37.43 -1.85
C VAL A 8 -11.97 36.41 -0.98
N LYS A 9 -12.57 36.06 0.16
CA LYS A 9 -12.03 35.08 1.09
C LYS A 9 -11.89 33.78 0.32
N THR A 10 -10.69 33.50 -0.16
CA THR A 10 -10.40 32.35 -1.00
C THR A 10 -10.35 31.11 -0.12
N ILE A 11 -11.49 30.45 0.02
CA ILE A 11 -11.60 29.22 0.80
C ILE A 11 -10.77 28.13 0.11
N ALA A 12 -9.76 27.62 0.83
CA ALA A 12 -8.92 26.52 0.38
C ALA A 12 -9.77 25.30 0.00
N PRO A 13 -9.49 24.63 -1.12
CA PRO A 13 -10.26 23.47 -1.57
C PRO A 13 -9.83 22.19 -0.83
N ILE A 14 -9.91 22.17 0.51
CA ILE A 14 -9.49 21.02 1.35
C ILE A 14 -10.29 19.76 1.00
N PHE A 15 -11.62 19.79 1.16
CA PHE A 15 -12.48 18.64 0.84
C PHE A 15 -12.44 18.25 -0.65
N PRO A 16 -12.53 19.20 -1.62
CA PRO A 16 -12.36 18.87 -3.03
C PRO A 16 -11.07 18.11 -3.36
N ARG A 17 -9.96 18.38 -2.66
CA ARG A 17 -8.70 17.63 -2.88
C ARG A 17 -8.81 16.19 -2.42
N PHE A 18 -9.35 15.99 -1.22
CA PHE A 18 -9.49 14.64 -0.64
C PHE A 18 -10.43 13.78 -1.49
N PHE A 19 -11.59 14.32 -1.88
CA PHE A 19 -12.53 13.61 -2.73
C PHE A 19 -11.99 13.36 -4.15
N ALA A 20 -11.31 14.34 -4.76
CA ALA A 20 -10.66 14.14 -6.05
C ALA A 20 -9.65 12.99 -5.99
N PHE A 21 -8.85 12.95 -4.93
CA PHE A 21 -7.87 11.89 -4.74
C PHE A 21 -8.50 10.51 -4.56
N ILE A 22 -9.58 10.39 -3.77
CA ILE A 22 -10.32 9.13 -3.62
C ILE A 22 -10.85 8.64 -4.98
N ILE A 23 -11.48 9.53 -5.76
CA ILE A 23 -12.01 9.18 -7.07
C ILE A 23 -10.89 8.71 -8.00
N ASP A 24 -9.77 9.43 -8.04
CA ASP A 24 -8.63 9.05 -8.85
C ASP A 24 -8.05 7.69 -8.41
N CYS A 25 -7.96 7.42 -7.11
CA CYS A 25 -7.53 6.12 -6.58
C CYS A 25 -8.46 4.97 -7.00
N LEU A 26 -9.77 5.20 -7.05
CA LEU A 26 -10.73 4.19 -7.51
C LEU A 26 -10.55 3.92 -9.01
N ILE A 27 -10.46 4.96 -9.83
CA ILE A 27 -10.31 4.84 -11.29
C ILE A 27 -9.00 4.12 -11.63
N VAL A 28 -7.88 4.60 -11.08
CA VAL A 28 -6.56 4.02 -11.32
C VAL A 28 -6.46 2.63 -10.68
N GLY A 29 -7.04 2.43 -9.50
CA GLY A 29 -7.10 1.14 -8.83
C GLY A 29 -7.80 0.07 -9.66
N VAL A 30 -8.94 0.39 -10.29
CA VAL A 30 -9.63 -0.52 -11.22
C VAL A 30 -8.76 -0.82 -12.44
N ALA A 31 -8.11 0.19 -13.04
CA ALA A 31 -7.19 -0.03 -14.15
C ALA A 31 -6.01 -0.94 -13.76
N CYS A 32 -5.43 -0.71 -12.59
CA CYS A 32 -4.38 -1.55 -12.01
C CYS A 32 -4.86 -2.98 -11.76
N LEU A 33 -6.10 -3.19 -11.29
CA LEU A 33 -6.64 -4.54 -11.08
C LEU A 33 -6.80 -5.30 -12.39
N VAL A 34 -7.39 -4.67 -13.41
CA VAL A 34 -7.58 -5.29 -14.72
C VAL A 34 -6.24 -5.60 -15.37
N MET A 35 -5.34 -4.62 -15.42
CA MET A 35 -4.03 -4.79 -16.03
C MET A 35 -3.16 -5.79 -15.25
N GLY A 36 -3.20 -5.74 -13.92
CA GLY A 36 -2.47 -6.65 -13.06
C GLY A 36 -2.88 -8.11 -13.26
N LYS A 37 -4.18 -8.40 -13.38
CA LYS A 37 -4.64 -9.77 -13.71
C LYS A 37 -4.14 -10.26 -15.06
N VAL A 38 -4.10 -9.39 -16.07
CA VAL A 38 -3.62 -9.75 -17.42
C VAL A 38 -2.10 -9.95 -17.44
N LEU A 39 -1.35 -9.10 -16.74
CA LEU A 39 0.12 -9.13 -16.77
C LEU A 39 0.74 -10.14 -15.79
N TYR A 40 0.03 -10.53 -14.73
CA TYR A 40 0.60 -11.36 -13.66
C TYR A 40 1.26 -12.66 -14.18
N PRO A 41 0.65 -13.45 -15.09
CA PRO A 41 1.27 -14.69 -15.59
C PRO A 41 2.63 -14.49 -16.27
N TYR A 42 2.88 -13.29 -16.82
CA TYR A 42 4.15 -12.98 -17.49
C TYR A 42 5.25 -12.52 -16.53
N PHE A 43 4.88 -12.11 -15.31
CA PHE A 43 5.79 -11.52 -14.32
C PHE A 43 5.71 -12.19 -12.94
N GLU A 44 5.14 -13.40 -12.87
CA GLU A 44 4.99 -14.17 -11.63
C GLU A 44 6.33 -14.34 -10.88
N ASN A 45 7.41 -14.53 -11.64
CA ASN A 45 8.77 -14.74 -11.12
C ASN A 45 9.49 -13.43 -10.76
N SER A 46 8.87 -12.27 -10.96
CA SER A 46 9.48 -10.98 -10.68
C SER A 46 8.49 -9.96 -10.08
N PRO A 47 8.06 -10.17 -8.82
CA PRO A 47 7.09 -9.29 -8.15
C PRO A 47 7.53 -7.82 -8.11
N PHE A 48 8.83 -7.56 -8.00
CA PHE A 48 9.36 -6.20 -8.02
C PHE A 48 9.16 -5.49 -9.35
N ILE A 49 9.48 -6.16 -10.47
CA ILE A 49 9.28 -5.60 -11.82
C ILE A 49 7.79 -5.38 -12.08
N PHE A 50 6.97 -6.34 -11.65
CA PHE A 50 5.52 -6.25 -11.73
C PHE A 50 4.98 -5.01 -10.98
N GLN A 51 5.46 -4.74 -9.77
CA GLN A 51 5.09 -3.54 -9.01
C GLN A 51 5.61 -2.24 -9.65
N CYS A 52 6.82 -2.24 -10.22
CA CYS A 52 7.37 -1.10 -10.96
C CYS A 52 6.48 -0.73 -12.16
N LEU A 53 6.02 -1.71 -12.93
CA LEU A 53 5.10 -1.49 -14.06
C LEU A 53 3.77 -0.89 -13.61
N GLY A 54 3.19 -1.41 -12.52
CA GLY A 54 1.96 -0.84 -11.96
C GLY A 54 2.13 0.58 -11.44
N THR A 55 3.29 0.88 -10.84
CA THR A 55 3.64 2.25 -10.40
C THR A 55 3.82 3.19 -11.60
N LEU A 56 4.45 2.72 -12.69
CA LEU A 56 4.58 3.49 -13.92
C LEU A 56 3.23 3.83 -14.55
N LEU A 57 2.27 2.90 -14.52
CA LEU A 57 0.90 3.15 -14.96
C LEU A 57 0.23 4.26 -14.14
N CYS A 58 0.41 4.24 -12.81
CA CYS A 58 -0.10 5.30 -11.93
C CYS A 58 0.58 6.64 -12.22
N LEU A 59 1.90 6.66 -12.37
CA LEU A 59 2.67 7.86 -12.70
C LEU A 59 2.26 8.45 -14.04
N PHE A 60 2.04 7.61 -15.05
CA PHE A 60 1.58 8.06 -16.35
C PHE A 60 0.23 8.78 -16.26
N TYR A 61 -0.74 8.18 -15.57
CA TYR A 61 -2.04 8.81 -15.32
C TYR A 61 -1.88 10.17 -14.62
N PHE A 62 -1.26 10.20 -13.44
CA PHE A 62 -1.16 11.45 -12.68
C PHE A 62 -0.30 12.50 -13.38
N SER A 63 0.79 12.11 -14.05
CA SER A 63 1.66 13.03 -14.77
C SER A 63 0.94 13.64 -15.98
N ALA A 64 0.33 12.82 -16.83
CA ALA A 64 -0.35 13.30 -18.04
C ALA A 64 -1.50 14.25 -17.68
N PHE A 65 -2.40 13.84 -16.78
CA PHE A 65 -3.57 14.65 -16.43
C PHE A 65 -3.25 15.87 -15.58
N ASN A 66 -2.20 15.84 -14.73
CA ASN A 66 -1.77 17.03 -14.00
C ASN A 66 -0.93 18.01 -14.84
N SER A 67 -0.54 17.64 -16.05
CA SER A 67 0.25 18.50 -16.94
C SER A 67 -0.62 19.41 -17.82
N SER A 68 0.03 20.15 -18.71
CA SER A 68 -0.59 20.90 -19.80
C SER A 68 -1.52 20.06 -20.68
N ILE A 69 -1.28 18.74 -20.80
CA ILE A 69 -2.14 17.82 -21.55
C ILE A 69 -3.55 17.76 -20.94
N GLY A 70 -3.64 17.69 -19.61
CA GLY A 70 -4.92 17.66 -18.88
C GLY A 70 -5.35 19.01 -18.30
N ASP A 71 -4.70 20.12 -18.65
CA ASP A 71 -4.88 21.45 -18.03
C ASP A 71 -4.81 21.41 -16.47
N GLY A 72 -4.00 20.51 -15.92
CA GLY A 72 -3.85 20.32 -14.48
C GLY A 72 -5.01 19.60 -13.79
N LYS A 73 -5.84 18.85 -14.54
CA LYS A 73 -7.05 18.20 -14.04
C LYS A 73 -7.05 16.70 -14.34
N THR A 74 -6.97 15.89 -13.30
CA THR A 74 -7.36 14.47 -13.31
C THR A 74 -8.87 14.33 -13.29
N ILE A 75 -9.40 13.13 -13.55
CA ILE A 75 -10.85 12.89 -13.57
C ILE A 75 -11.48 13.28 -12.22
N GLY A 76 -10.86 12.90 -11.10
CA GLY A 76 -11.32 13.33 -9.78
C GLY A 76 -11.31 14.86 -9.62
N LYS A 77 -10.27 15.55 -10.11
CA LYS A 77 -10.17 17.01 -10.05
C LYS A 77 -11.19 17.72 -10.94
N ILE A 78 -11.52 17.15 -12.09
CA ILE A 78 -12.61 17.65 -12.96
C ILE A 78 -13.92 17.65 -12.18
N LEU A 79 -14.27 16.52 -11.55
CA LEU A 79 -15.50 16.38 -10.76
C LEU A 79 -15.53 17.32 -9.55
N CYS A 80 -14.38 17.52 -8.90
CA CYS A 80 -14.23 18.41 -7.75
C CYS A 80 -14.00 19.89 -8.12
N LYS A 81 -14.00 20.25 -9.41
CA LYS A 81 -13.82 21.62 -9.93
C LYS A 81 -12.53 22.29 -9.43
N ILE A 82 -11.45 21.54 -9.35
CA ILE A 82 -10.11 22.00 -8.96
C ILE A 82 -9.10 21.71 -10.07
N ARG A 83 -7.97 22.42 -10.06
CA ARG A 83 -6.90 22.26 -11.02
C ARG A 83 -5.54 22.60 -10.43
N VAL A 84 -4.50 22.03 -11.01
CA VAL A 84 -3.10 22.31 -10.68
C VAL A 84 -2.61 23.44 -11.56
N LYS A 85 -1.97 24.45 -10.97
CA LYS A 85 -1.24 25.51 -11.67
C LYS A 85 0.10 25.79 -11.00
N ASP A 86 1.00 26.42 -11.73
CA ASP A 86 2.21 26.99 -11.14
C ASP A 86 1.89 28.30 -10.39
N PHE A 87 2.92 29.00 -9.91
CA PHE A 87 2.77 30.31 -9.26
C PHE A 87 2.46 31.46 -10.23
N THR A 88 2.64 31.26 -11.54
CA THR A 88 2.29 32.26 -12.57
C THR A 88 0.84 32.12 -13.04
N GLY A 89 0.18 31.02 -12.69
CA GLY A 89 -1.16 30.67 -13.16
C GLY A 89 -1.18 29.79 -14.41
N ALA A 90 -0.02 29.40 -14.91
CA ALA A 90 0.13 28.56 -16.09
C ALA A 90 -0.01 27.07 -15.76
N SER A 91 -0.34 26.28 -16.78
CA SER A 91 -0.28 24.82 -16.69
C SER A 91 1.16 24.35 -16.64
N ILE A 92 1.44 23.32 -15.85
CA ILE A 92 2.79 22.76 -15.72
C ILE A 92 3.14 21.84 -16.89
N SER A 93 4.42 21.78 -17.26
CA SER A 93 4.89 20.86 -18.31
C SER A 93 4.75 19.39 -17.88
N PRO A 94 4.72 18.43 -18.83
CA PRO A 94 4.64 17.01 -18.50
C PRO A 94 5.81 16.50 -17.65
N THR A 95 7.03 16.99 -17.90
CA THR A 95 8.20 16.63 -17.08
C THR A 95 8.08 17.15 -15.66
N HIS A 96 7.56 18.38 -15.50
CA HIS A 96 7.33 18.96 -14.18
C HIS A 96 6.21 18.23 -13.42
N ALA A 97 5.14 17.86 -14.12
CA ALA A 97 4.05 17.04 -13.57
C ALA A 97 4.52 15.63 -13.16
N LEU A 98 5.46 15.05 -13.90
CA LEU A 98 6.06 13.76 -13.57
C LEU A 98 6.84 13.85 -12.26
N ILE A 99 7.78 14.80 -12.14
CA ILE A 99 8.56 15.01 -10.91
C ILE A 99 7.62 15.22 -9.71
N ARG A 100 6.62 16.08 -9.87
CA ARG A 100 5.61 16.35 -8.84
C ARG A 100 4.85 15.09 -8.42
N SER A 101 4.40 14.30 -9.39
CA SER A 101 3.61 13.09 -9.12
C SER A 101 4.47 12.00 -8.49
N SER A 102 5.73 11.85 -8.92
CA SER A 102 6.69 10.86 -8.40
C SER A 102 6.94 11.00 -6.90
N ILE A 103 7.00 12.21 -6.37
CA ILE A 103 7.21 12.46 -4.94
C ILE A 103 6.15 11.78 -4.08
N PHE A 104 4.90 11.70 -4.55
CA PHE A 104 3.82 11.08 -3.79
C PHE A 104 3.52 9.65 -4.25
N ILE A 105 3.40 9.42 -5.56
CA ILE A 105 2.91 8.15 -6.12
C ILE A 105 3.90 7.01 -5.90
N ILE A 106 5.22 7.27 -5.96
CA ILE A 106 6.21 6.21 -5.72
C ILE A 106 6.14 5.73 -4.27
N PRO A 107 6.28 6.60 -3.23
CA PRO A 107 6.07 6.18 -1.85
C PRO A 107 4.73 5.49 -1.64
N PHE A 108 3.65 6.07 -2.16
CA PHE A 108 2.30 5.57 -1.96
C PHE A 108 2.08 4.17 -2.54
N CYS A 109 2.57 3.88 -3.74
CA CYS A 109 2.46 2.55 -4.33
C CYS A 109 3.38 1.53 -3.65
N PHE A 110 4.56 1.94 -3.18
CA PHE A 110 5.55 1.00 -2.65
C PHE A 110 5.35 0.63 -1.17
N ILE A 111 4.64 1.43 -0.35
CA ILE A 111 4.43 1.11 1.07
C ILE A 111 3.82 -0.28 1.25
N GLY A 112 2.68 -0.60 0.61
CA GLY A 112 2.03 -1.91 0.77
C GLY A 112 2.83 -3.07 0.18
N TYR A 113 3.58 -2.83 -0.90
CA TYR A 113 4.48 -3.82 -1.47
C TYR A 113 5.61 -4.17 -0.48
N LEU A 114 6.28 -3.16 0.07
CA LEU A 114 7.39 -3.35 1.02
C LEU A 114 6.92 -3.91 2.38
N GLN A 115 5.66 -3.66 2.77
CA GLN A 115 5.06 -4.25 3.97
C GLN A 115 4.66 -5.72 3.78
N SER A 116 4.67 -6.24 2.55
CA SER A 116 4.33 -7.65 2.29
C SER A 116 5.48 -8.60 2.64
N PHE A 117 6.69 -8.08 2.85
CA PHE A 117 7.82 -8.86 3.35
C PHE A 117 7.63 -9.19 4.83
N ALA A 118 7.81 -10.46 5.19
CA ALA A 118 7.57 -10.95 6.53
C ALA A 118 8.59 -10.51 7.57
N HIS A 119 9.87 -10.61 7.21
CA HIS A 119 11.00 -10.20 8.05
C HIS A 119 11.81 -9.12 7.33
N PRO A 120 11.26 -7.91 7.18
CA PRO A 120 11.98 -6.84 6.51
C PRO A 120 13.23 -6.50 7.37
N PRO A 121 14.43 -6.44 6.77
CA PRO A 121 15.60 -5.96 7.50
C PRO A 121 15.35 -4.53 7.98
N LEU A 122 16.07 -4.09 9.03
CA LEU A 122 15.91 -2.75 9.58
C LEU A 122 15.99 -1.65 8.50
N SER A 123 16.87 -1.79 7.51
CA SER A 123 16.98 -0.87 6.38
C SER A 123 15.67 -0.71 5.61
N LEU A 124 14.96 -1.81 5.35
CA LEU A 124 13.69 -1.81 4.65
C LEU A 124 12.59 -1.15 5.49
N ILE A 125 12.60 -1.36 6.80
CA ILE A 125 11.66 -0.73 7.74
C ILE A 125 11.85 0.78 7.78
N LEU A 126 13.10 1.25 7.79
CA LEU A 126 13.41 2.68 7.71
C LEU A 126 12.96 3.28 6.37
N ILE A 127 13.05 2.54 5.26
CA ILE A 127 12.50 2.95 3.96
C ILE A 127 10.97 3.05 4.00
N ILE A 128 10.29 2.07 4.60
CA ILE A 128 8.83 2.10 4.78
C ILE A 128 8.42 3.32 5.61
N ALA A 129 9.08 3.56 6.75
CA ALA A 129 8.83 4.72 7.61
C ALA A 129 9.07 6.05 6.87
N PHE A 130 10.10 6.12 6.03
CA PHE A 130 10.38 7.29 5.19
C PHE A 130 9.27 7.52 4.16
N PHE A 131 8.83 6.48 3.45
CA PHE A 131 7.73 6.58 2.49
C PHE A 131 6.42 6.98 3.15
N GLN A 132 6.07 6.37 4.28
CA GLN A 132 4.90 6.76 5.08
C GLN A 132 4.97 8.25 5.48
N SER A 133 6.13 8.71 5.92
CA SER A 133 6.33 10.12 6.32
C SER A 133 6.06 11.09 5.16
N ILE A 134 6.50 10.76 3.94
CA ILE A 134 6.21 11.58 2.74
C ILE A 134 4.70 11.63 2.44
N VAL A 135 4.03 10.47 2.49
CA VAL A 135 2.59 10.36 2.22
C VAL A 135 1.78 11.14 3.26
N PHE A 136 2.08 10.94 4.55
CA PHE A 136 1.44 11.68 5.64
C PHE A 136 1.71 13.18 5.54
N ALA A 137 2.92 13.60 5.19
CA ALA A 137 3.23 15.01 5.00
C ALA A 137 2.44 15.65 3.85
N CYS A 138 2.22 14.91 2.77
CA CYS A 138 1.35 15.37 1.67
C CYS A 138 -0.08 15.58 2.15
N PHE A 139 -0.68 14.61 2.86
CA PHE A 139 -2.04 14.73 3.36
C PHE A 139 -2.19 15.81 4.43
N TYR A 140 -1.27 15.86 5.40
CA TYR A 140 -1.28 16.87 6.47
C TYR A 140 -1.26 18.28 5.88
N LEU A 141 -0.33 18.56 4.96
CA LEU A 141 -0.28 19.88 4.32
C LEU A 141 -1.52 20.11 3.44
N ALA A 142 -2.02 19.11 2.71
CA ALA A 142 -3.23 19.28 1.91
C ALA A 142 -4.47 19.69 2.75
N VAL A 143 -4.53 19.27 4.02
CA VAL A 143 -5.64 19.56 4.94
C VAL A 143 -5.42 20.84 5.74
N PHE A 144 -4.25 21.00 6.36
CA PHE A 144 -4.00 22.05 7.35
C PHE A 144 -3.32 23.30 6.77
N ASN A 145 -2.69 23.21 5.58
CA ASN A 145 -2.03 24.33 4.94
C ASN A 145 -3.00 25.12 4.04
N GLY A 146 -4.05 25.68 4.65
CA GLY A 146 -5.09 26.43 3.95
C GLY A 146 -4.59 27.73 3.30
N ASN A 147 -3.53 28.34 3.85
CA ASN A 147 -3.02 29.64 3.40
C ASN A 147 -2.31 29.55 2.04
N SER A 148 -1.29 28.69 1.94
CA SER A 148 -0.55 28.53 0.69
C SER A 148 -1.20 27.54 -0.28
N GLN A 149 -2.13 26.71 0.19
CA GLN A 149 -2.81 25.72 -0.64
C GLN A 149 -1.84 24.71 -1.28
N GLN A 150 -0.72 24.42 -0.62
CA GLN A 150 0.31 23.50 -1.11
C GLN A 150 0.42 22.26 -0.22
N SER A 151 0.50 21.09 -0.84
CA SER A 151 0.94 19.83 -0.22
C SER A 151 2.46 19.69 -0.33
N LEU A 152 3.11 18.74 0.35
CA LEU A 152 4.58 18.61 0.30
C LEU A 152 5.15 18.56 -1.14
N HIS A 153 4.56 17.76 -2.02
CA HIS A 153 4.96 17.68 -3.43
C HIS A 153 4.71 18.98 -4.21
N ASP A 154 3.73 19.79 -3.79
CA ASP A 154 3.45 21.11 -4.37
C ASP A 154 4.52 22.13 -3.99
N VAL A 155 5.00 22.07 -2.73
CA VAL A 155 6.05 22.94 -2.21
C VAL A 155 7.36 22.71 -2.97
N LEU A 156 7.74 21.44 -3.11
CA LEU A 156 8.98 21.04 -3.79
C LEU A 156 8.97 21.39 -5.28
N THR A 157 7.79 21.44 -5.90
CA THR A 157 7.61 21.74 -7.33
C THR A 157 7.07 23.13 -7.61
N ARG A 158 6.92 23.99 -6.59
CA ARG A 158 6.39 25.36 -6.75
C ARG A 158 5.05 25.40 -7.51
N THR A 159 4.16 24.48 -7.16
CA THR A 159 2.81 24.39 -7.71
C THR A 159 1.75 24.64 -6.65
N GLN A 160 0.50 24.84 -7.07
CA GLN A 160 -0.63 25.02 -6.18
C GLN A 160 -1.90 24.44 -6.81
N ILE A 161 -2.84 24.01 -5.97
CA ILE A 161 -4.14 23.51 -6.41
C ILE A 161 -5.20 24.57 -6.14
N LEU A 162 -5.77 25.09 -7.22
CA LEU A 162 -6.76 26.18 -7.21
C LEU A 162 -8.14 25.65 -7.59
N ARG A 163 -9.19 26.37 -7.19
CA ARG A 163 -10.53 26.14 -7.74
C ARG A 163 -10.59 26.66 -9.18
N ASN A 164 -11.42 26.05 -10.03
CA ASN A 164 -11.59 26.50 -11.41
C ASN A 164 -12.10 27.95 -11.51
N THR A 165 -12.84 28.42 -10.50
CA THR A 165 -13.34 29.80 -10.40
C THR A 165 -12.26 30.81 -10.05
N GLN A 166 -11.08 30.38 -9.62
CA GLN A 166 -9.97 31.25 -9.26
C GLN A 166 -9.05 31.40 -10.47
N SER A 167 -8.80 32.66 -10.87
CA SER A 167 -7.92 33.01 -11.98
C SER A 167 -6.46 32.88 -11.57
N ASN A 168 -6.05 33.53 -10.47
CA ASN A 168 -4.72 33.48 -9.88
C ASN A 168 -4.78 33.73 -8.37
N MET A 169 -3.91 33.06 -7.61
CA MET A 169 -3.71 33.32 -6.18
C MET A 169 -2.24 33.70 -5.94
N PRO A 170 -1.96 34.85 -5.28
CA PRO A 170 -0.60 35.22 -4.94
C PRO A 170 -0.01 34.17 -3.99
N HIS A 171 1.23 33.78 -4.25
CA HIS A 171 1.93 32.82 -3.42
C HIS A 171 2.03 33.32 -1.97
N GLN A 172 1.63 32.47 -1.03
CA GLN A 172 1.84 32.69 0.40
C GLN A 172 2.83 31.67 0.94
N ALA A 173 3.75 32.13 1.78
CA ALA A 173 4.68 31.25 2.46
C ALA A 173 3.94 30.29 3.41
N ILE A 174 4.46 29.07 3.54
CA ILE A 174 3.94 28.11 4.51
C ILE A 174 4.31 28.57 5.91
N TRP A 175 3.36 28.45 6.83
CA TRP A 175 3.62 28.78 8.22
C TRP A 175 4.66 27.81 8.81
N LYS A 176 5.70 28.38 9.43
CA LYS A 176 6.85 27.61 9.96
C LYS A 176 6.44 26.50 10.94
N VAL A 177 5.33 26.68 11.65
CA VAL A 177 4.77 25.68 12.58
C VAL A 177 4.45 24.36 11.89
N HIS A 178 4.02 24.36 10.62
CA HIS A 178 3.77 23.11 9.91
C HIS A 178 5.04 22.26 9.78
N TYR A 179 6.22 22.86 9.61
CA TYR A 179 7.47 22.09 9.54
C TYR A 179 7.80 21.41 10.88
N TYR A 180 7.61 22.10 12.02
CA TYR A 180 7.80 21.48 13.34
C TYR A 180 6.83 20.31 13.58
N ILE A 181 5.57 20.46 13.17
CA ILE A 181 4.57 19.39 13.29
C ILE A 181 4.93 18.20 12.39
N LEU A 182 5.36 18.46 11.15
CA LEU A 182 5.81 17.40 10.24
C LEU A 182 7.03 16.65 10.77
N THR A 183 7.99 17.34 11.39
CA THR A 183 9.14 16.70 12.05
C THR A 183 8.68 15.80 13.19
N LEU A 184 7.75 16.27 14.02
CA LEU A 184 7.21 15.47 15.12
C LEU A 184 6.46 14.22 14.61
N ILE A 185 5.60 14.37 13.59
CA ILE A 185 4.88 13.25 12.96
C ILE A 185 5.87 12.23 12.39
N THR A 186 6.92 12.71 11.69
CA THR A 186 7.96 11.85 11.13
C THR A 186 8.66 11.06 12.24
N MET A 187 9.04 11.72 13.34
CA MET A 187 9.66 11.05 14.48
C MET A 187 8.76 9.95 15.06
N ILE A 188 7.47 10.23 15.22
CA ILE A 188 6.49 9.26 15.72
C ILE A 188 6.36 8.05 14.76
N ILE A 189 6.26 8.29 13.45
CA ILE A 189 6.17 7.22 12.44
C ILE A 189 7.42 6.32 12.50
N PHE A 190 8.61 6.90 12.59
CA PHE A 190 9.85 6.15 12.73
C PHE A 190 9.88 5.34 14.03
N SER A 191 9.51 5.94 15.16
CA SER A 191 9.46 5.25 16.45
C SER A 191 8.50 4.06 16.44
N ILE A 192 7.31 4.20 15.85
CA ILE A 192 6.33 3.11 15.73
C ILE A 192 6.89 1.96 14.89
N ASN A 193 7.48 2.26 13.73
CA ASN A 193 8.04 1.24 12.85
C ASN A 193 9.23 0.49 13.50
N VAL A 194 10.12 1.22 14.18
CA VAL A 194 11.24 0.61 14.93
C VAL A 194 10.74 -0.20 16.12
N TRP A 195 9.73 0.28 16.85
CA TRP A 195 9.11 -0.49 17.93
C TRP A 195 8.52 -1.80 17.42
N HIS A 196 7.78 -1.75 16.31
CA HIS A 196 7.21 -2.94 15.67
C HIS A 196 8.29 -3.93 15.23
N TYR A 197 9.41 -3.45 14.67
CA TYR A 197 10.56 -4.28 14.34
C TYR A 197 11.13 -5.02 15.57
N VAL A 198 11.34 -4.30 16.67
CA VAL A 198 11.88 -4.87 17.91
C VAL A 198 10.93 -5.92 18.49
N GLN A 199 9.61 -5.69 18.42
CA GLN A 199 8.63 -6.67 18.92
C GLN A 199 8.57 -7.93 18.06
N ASN A 200 8.67 -7.79 16.73
CA ASN A 200 8.66 -8.94 15.83
C ASN A 200 9.94 -9.79 15.95
N GLN A 201 11.09 -9.19 16.28
CA GLN A 201 12.32 -9.92 16.60
C GLN A 201 12.18 -10.81 17.85
N ASN A 202 11.36 -10.40 18.82
CA ASN A 202 11.16 -11.13 20.07
C ASN A 202 10.11 -12.26 19.96
N SER A 203 9.37 -12.32 18.85
CA SER A 203 8.39 -13.37 18.60
C SER A 203 9.10 -14.61 18.04
N THR A 204 8.76 -15.82 18.50
CA THR A 204 9.28 -17.10 17.99
C THR A 204 8.74 -17.40 16.60
N THR A 205 9.08 -16.58 15.62
CA THR A 205 9.00 -16.90 14.20
C THR A 205 10.30 -17.60 13.82
N HIS A 206 10.22 -18.91 13.57
CA HIS A 206 11.36 -19.63 13.03
C HIS A 206 11.63 -19.10 11.61
N ASP A 207 12.82 -18.59 11.36
CA ASP A 207 13.27 -18.16 10.04
C ASP A 207 13.52 -19.42 9.19
N LEU A 208 12.47 -19.86 8.50
CA LEU A 208 12.46 -21.09 7.69
C LEU A 208 12.60 -20.80 6.19
N THR A 209 13.09 -19.60 5.86
CA THR A 209 13.53 -19.26 4.50
C THR A 209 14.60 -20.23 3.99
N SER A 210 15.25 -20.99 4.88
CA SER A 210 16.18 -22.07 4.55
C SER A 210 15.53 -23.39 4.11
N ILE A 211 14.21 -23.60 4.30
CA ILE A 211 13.54 -24.88 3.99
C ILE A 211 13.00 -24.92 2.55
N SER A 212 12.48 -23.81 2.01
CA SER A 212 12.16 -23.73 0.58
C SER A 212 12.04 -22.30 0.09
N ASP A 213 12.53 -22.02 -1.11
CA ASP A 213 12.38 -20.73 -1.81
C ASP A 213 10.90 -20.35 -2.06
N ASP A 214 9.99 -21.33 -1.99
CA ASP A 214 8.56 -21.16 -2.26
C ASP A 214 7.78 -20.56 -1.08
N ILE A 215 8.37 -20.57 0.13
CA ILE A 215 7.74 -20.08 1.37
C ILE A 215 8.39 -18.77 1.77
N GLN A 216 7.61 -17.70 1.73
CA GLN A 216 8.03 -16.36 2.17
C GLN A 216 7.99 -16.23 3.68
N ASN A 217 7.07 -16.94 4.35
CA ASN A 217 6.87 -16.85 5.79
C ASN A 217 6.04 -18.01 6.33
N ILE A 218 6.34 -18.42 7.56
CA ILE A 218 5.55 -19.36 8.36
C ILE A 218 5.16 -18.69 9.69
N GLN A 219 3.86 -18.65 9.97
CA GLN A 219 3.33 -18.17 11.23
C GLN A 219 2.47 -19.28 11.87
N ILE A 220 2.56 -19.42 13.18
CA ILE A 220 1.68 -20.32 13.94
C ILE A 220 0.77 -19.43 14.79
N GLU A 221 -0.53 -19.48 14.48
CA GLU A 221 -1.54 -18.69 15.18
C GLU A 221 -2.41 -19.61 16.05
N ASN A 222 -2.59 -19.25 17.32
CA ASN A 222 -3.55 -19.90 18.19
C ASN A 222 -4.92 -19.27 17.96
N ARG A 223 -5.84 -20.01 17.33
CA ARG A 223 -7.23 -19.58 17.15
C ARG A 223 -8.12 -20.19 18.24
N TYR A 224 -8.75 -19.31 19.00
CA TYR A 224 -9.69 -19.67 20.04
C TYR A 224 -11.09 -19.75 19.43
N THR A 225 -11.68 -20.94 19.49
CA THR A 225 -13.05 -21.18 19.05
C THR A 225 -13.89 -21.46 20.28
N PHE A 226 -14.92 -20.64 20.50
CA PHE A 226 -15.86 -20.81 21.61
C PHE A 226 -17.13 -21.48 21.09
N ILE A 227 -17.47 -22.66 21.62
CA ILE A 227 -18.74 -23.34 21.35
C ILE A 227 -19.48 -23.49 22.68
N GLY A 228 -20.33 -22.52 23.02
CA GLY A 228 -20.91 -22.44 24.36
C GLY A 228 -19.86 -22.03 25.39
N GLU A 229 -19.70 -22.79 26.47
CA GLU A 229 -18.69 -22.56 27.52
C GLU A 229 -17.36 -23.29 27.26
N THR A 230 -17.28 -24.17 26.25
CA THR A 230 -16.05 -24.88 25.92
C THR A 230 -15.17 -24.06 24.97
N GLU A 231 -13.96 -23.78 25.43
CA GLU A 231 -12.88 -23.19 24.64
C GLU A 231 -12.10 -24.30 23.94
N SER A 232 -12.05 -24.24 22.61
CA SER A 232 -11.19 -25.11 21.80
C SER A 232 -10.09 -24.26 21.16
N THR A 233 -8.85 -24.54 21.52
CA THR A 233 -7.66 -23.96 20.92
C THR A 233 -7.26 -24.76 19.68
N ASN A 234 -7.46 -24.17 18.51
CA ASN A 234 -6.96 -24.70 17.25
C ASN A 234 -5.68 -23.96 16.88
N GLN A 235 -4.57 -24.68 16.70
CA GLN A 235 -3.35 -24.08 16.17
C GLN A 235 -3.40 -24.15 14.64
N VAL A 236 -3.30 -22.98 14.00
CA VAL A 236 -3.32 -22.84 12.55
C VAL A 236 -1.92 -22.50 12.06
N LEU A 237 -1.41 -23.30 11.13
CA LEU A 237 -0.18 -23.03 10.42
C LEU A 237 -0.49 -22.12 9.22
N ILE A 238 0.03 -20.90 9.22
CA ILE A 238 -0.15 -19.94 8.14
C ILE A 238 1.14 -19.88 7.32
N LEU A 239 1.04 -20.19 6.04
CA LEU A 239 2.13 -20.20 5.08
C LEU A 239 1.90 -19.10 4.05
N ASN A 240 2.76 -18.08 4.02
CA ASN A 240 2.76 -17.12 2.91
C ASN A 240 3.67 -17.67 1.81
N ILE A 241 3.10 -17.88 0.64
CA ILE A 241 3.72 -18.59 -0.49
C ILE A 241 3.98 -17.64 -1.65
N SER A 242 5.01 -17.94 -2.44
CA SER A 242 5.40 -17.17 -3.62
C SER A 242 4.61 -17.55 -4.88
N GLN A 243 4.11 -18.79 -4.95
CA GLN A 243 3.44 -19.32 -6.14
C GLN A 243 1.97 -19.64 -5.86
N PRO A 244 1.04 -19.31 -6.77
CA PRO A 244 -0.38 -19.60 -6.58
C PRO A 244 -0.72 -21.10 -6.66
N ALA A 245 0.15 -21.94 -7.23
CA ALA A 245 -0.11 -23.37 -7.42
C ALA A 245 -0.46 -24.13 -6.14
N TYR A 246 0.12 -23.74 -4.99
CA TYR A 246 -0.19 -24.36 -3.68
C TYR A 246 -1.59 -24.01 -3.15
N LEU A 247 -2.26 -23.00 -3.71
CA LEU A 247 -3.63 -22.64 -3.33
C LEU A 247 -4.65 -23.52 -4.03
N ASP A 248 -4.37 -23.88 -5.28
CA ASP A 248 -5.34 -24.48 -6.20
C ASP A 248 -5.21 -26.01 -6.28
N GLN A 249 -4.02 -26.56 -5.97
CA GLN A 249 -3.73 -27.99 -6.07
C GLN A 249 -3.37 -28.59 -4.71
N VAL A 250 -4.24 -29.47 -4.21
CA VAL A 250 -4.08 -30.13 -2.91
C VAL A 250 -2.80 -30.98 -2.86
N ASP A 251 -2.51 -31.73 -3.92
CA ASP A 251 -1.32 -32.60 -3.99
C ASP A 251 -0.01 -31.81 -3.85
N THR A 252 0.04 -30.63 -4.49
CA THR A 252 1.21 -29.73 -4.44
C THR A 252 1.36 -29.12 -3.04
N ALA A 253 0.24 -28.76 -2.39
CA ALA A 253 0.22 -28.30 -1.01
C ALA A 253 0.66 -29.40 -0.03
N GLU A 254 0.17 -30.64 -0.19
CA GLU A 254 0.55 -31.80 0.63
C GLU A 254 2.05 -32.09 0.51
N THR A 255 2.58 -32.04 -0.70
CA THR A 255 4.02 -32.23 -0.96
C THR A 255 4.86 -31.19 -0.22
N LEU A 256 4.43 -29.92 -0.19
CA LEU A 256 5.13 -28.87 0.54
C LEU A 256 5.11 -29.10 2.06
N ILE A 257 3.96 -29.50 2.62
CA ILE A 257 3.85 -29.83 4.04
C ILE A 257 4.71 -31.04 4.41
N GLN A 258 4.78 -32.05 3.55
CA GLN A 258 5.64 -33.22 3.78
C GLN A 258 7.13 -32.84 3.81
N ARG A 259 7.59 -31.95 2.92
CA ARG A 259 8.97 -31.41 2.98
C ARG A 259 9.23 -30.66 4.28
N LEU A 260 8.29 -29.79 4.68
CA LEU A 260 8.38 -29.07 5.95
C LEU A 260 8.48 -30.00 7.16
N GLN A 261 7.78 -31.14 7.15
CA GLN A 261 7.86 -32.15 8.21
C GLN A 261 9.22 -32.82 8.30
N GLN A 262 9.86 -33.09 7.15
CA GLN A 262 11.14 -33.76 7.10
C GLN A 262 12.28 -32.85 7.58
N ASP A 263 12.26 -31.58 7.16
CA ASP A 263 13.33 -30.62 7.51
C ASP A 263 13.12 -29.96 8.87
N SER A 264 11.88 -29.91 9.38
CA SER A 264 11.60 -29.22 10.64
C SER A 264 10.74 -30.05 11.60
N ASN A 265 11.28 -30.31 12.79
CA ASN A 265 10.52 -30.83 13.94
C ASN A 265 9.43 -29.86 14.45
N ILE A 266 9.22 -28.73 13.77
CA ILE A 266 8.25 -27.69 14.12
C ILE A 266 6.84 -28.28 14.12
N LEU A 267 6.50 -29.07 13.10
CA LEU A 267 5.18 -29.73 13.00
C LEU A 267 4.97 -30.84 14.04
N ALA A 268 6.02 -31.27 14.76
CA ALA A 268 5.93 -32.22 15.86
C ALA A 268 5.78 -31.53 17.23
N GLN A 269 6.24 -30.30 17.36
CA GLN A 269 6.16 -29.51 18.59
C GLN A 269 4.77 -28.89 18.81
N TYR A 270 4.02 -28.65 17.74
CA TYR A 270 2.70 -28.01 17.78
C TYR A 270 1.57 -28.96 17.37
N LYS A 271 0.40 -28.84 18.00
CA LYS A 271 -0.83 -29.56 17.64
C LYS A 271 -1.55 -28.77 16.55
N ILE A 272 -0.99 -28.82 15.34
CA ILE A 272 -1.56 -28.13 14.18
C ILE A 272 -2.78 -28.92 13.71
N ASN A 273 -3.90 -28.22 13.58
CA ASN A 273 -5.16 -28.81 13.11
C ASN A 273 -5.55 -28.28 11.72
N GLN A 274 -5.04 -27.10 11.35
CA GLN A 274 -5.35 -26.45 10.08
C GLN A 274 -4.10 -25.83 9.47
N VAL A 275 -4.05 -25.83 8.13
CA VAL A 275 -3.03 -25.11 7.36
C VAL A 275 -3.72 -24.09 6.47
N GLN A 276 -3.24 -22.85 6.50
CA GLN A 276 -3.69 -21.77 5.65
C GLN A 276 -2.56 -21.33 4.72
N PHE A 277 -2.78 -21.42 3.42
CA PHE A 277 -1.87 -20.89 2.42
C PHE A 277 -2.33 -19.50 1.99
N ASN A 278 -1.44 -18.52 2.04
CA ASN A 278 -1.69 -17.14 1.68
C ASN A 278 -0.79 -16.74 0.51
N PHE A 279 -1.40 -16.20 -0.52
CA PHE A 279 -0.69 -15.65 -1.67
C PHE A 279 -1.19 -14.24 -1.93
N SER A 280 -0.27 -13.32 -2.24
CA SER A 280 -0.67 -12.00 -2.67
C SER A 280 0.31 -11.40 -3.65
N TYR A 281 -0.21 -10.64 -4.60
CA TYR A 281 0.57 -9.78 -5.47
C TYR A 281 -0.01 -8.38 -5.48
N GLN A 282 0.84 -7.41 -5.79
CA GLN A 282 0.47 -6.02 -5.91
C GLN A 282 0.89 -5.47 -7.27
N PHE A 283 0.01 -4.72 -7.92
CA PHE A 283 0.25 -4.00 -9.16
C PHE A 283 -0.16 -2.54 -8.98
N GLY A 284 0.82 -1.67 -8.70
CA GLY A 284 0.57 -0.24 -8.45
C GLY A 284 -0.29 -0.07 -7.20
N LEU A 285 -1.50 0.48 -7.38
CA LEU A 285 -2.47 0.71 -6.30
C LEU A 285 -3.35 -0.51 -5.98
N ALA A 286 -3.27 -1.59 -6.74
CA ALA A 286 -4.13 -2.75 -6.58
C ALA A 286 -3.39 -3.91 -5.91
N LYS A 287 -3.94 -4.45 -4.81
CA LYS A 287 -3.44 -5.67 -4.18
C LYS A 287 -4.51 -6.76 -4.21
N LEU A 288 -4.15 -7.92 -4.76
CA LEU A 288 -4.97 -9.12 -4.72
C LEU A 288 -4.35 -10.09 -3.72
N SER A 289 -5.17 -10.58 -2.79
CA SER A 289 -4.77 -11.59 -1.82
C SER A 289 -5.74 -12.76 -1.87
N LYS A 290 -5.21 -13.97 -2.00
CA LYS A 290 -5.94 -15.22 -1.98
C LYS A 290 -5.43 -16.07 -0.82
N ALA A 291 -6.36 -16.64 -0.04
CA ALA A 291 -6.05 -17.52 1.07
C ALA A 291 -6.87 -18.80 0.94
N THR A 292 -6.23 -19.96 1.02
CA THR A 292 -6.89 -21.28 1.02
C THR A 292 -6.61 -21.97 2.34
N ILE A 293 -7.66 -22.49 2.98
CA ILE A 293 -7.59 -23.17 4.28
C ILE A 293 -7.86 -24.66 4.08
N TYR A 294 -6.97 -25.48 4.61
CA TYR A 294 -7.03 -26.93 4.61
C TYR A 294 -7.09 -27.46 6.04
N ASP A 295 -7.94 -28.47 6.25
CA ASP A 295 -7.92 -29.30 7.45
C ASP A 295 -6.74 -30.24 7.33
N TYR A 296 -5.94 -30.28 8.39
CA TYR A 296 -4.73 -31.06 8.42
C TYR A 296 -4.91 -32.27 9.33
N LYS A 297 -4.82 -33.46 8.73
CA LYS A 297 -4.82 -34.72 9.44
C LYS A 297 -3.48 -35.42 9.27
N LYS A 298 -2.84 -35.68 10.40
CA LYS A 298 -1.59 -36.43 10.47
C LYS A 298 -1.88 -37.89 10.79
N THR A 299 -1.51 -38.79 9.88
CA THR A 299 -1.41 -40.23 10.13
C THR A 299 0.06 -40.63 10.20
N ALA A 300 0.40 -41.76 10.83
CA ALA A 300 1.78 -42.20 11.05
C ALA A 300 2.64 -42.32 9.76
N THR A 301 2.03 -42.38 8.58
CA THR A 301 2.69 -42.56 7.28
C THR A 301 2.24 -41.58 6.20
N THR A 302 1.21 -40.77 6.44
CA THR A 302 0.63 -39.87 5.42
C THR A 302 0.15 -38.54 6.02
N THR A 303 0.38 -37.47 5.27
CA THR A 303 -0.23 -36.16 5.51
C THR A 303 -1.41 -36.03 4.56
N GLN A 304 -2.60 -35.75 5.10
CA GLN A 304 -3.79 -35.52 4.28
C GLN A 304 -4.31 -34.11 4.55
N LEU A 305 -4.48 -33.35 3.47
CA LEU A 305 -5.10 -32.03 3.47
C LEU A 305 -6.51 -32.14 2.89
N THR A 306 -7.50 -31.62 3.61
CA THR A 306 -8.88 -31.53 3.10
C THR A 306 -9.27 -30.07 2.96
N HIS A 307 -9.67 -29.64 1.76
CA HIS A 307 -10.06 -28.25 1.53
C HIS A 307 -11.30 -27.89 2.36
N ILE A 308 -11.20 -26.82 3.17
CA ILE A 308 -12.30 -26.33 4.01
C ILE A 308 -12.91 -25.06 3.40
N GLY A 309 -12.08 -24.17 2.86
CA GLY A 309 -12.55 -22.89 2.39
C GLY A 309 -11.48 -22.04 1.74
N GLU A 310 -11.96 -21.04 1.00
CA GLU A 310 -11.14 -20.09 0.28
C GLU A 310 -11.63 -18.67 0.59
N ASN A 311 -10.71 -17.72 0.70
CA ASN A 311 -11.00 -16.30 0.81
C ASN A 311 -10.17 -15.52 -0.19
N THR A 312 -10.84 -14.81 -1.10
CA THR A 312 -10.21 -13.88 -2.02
C THR A 312 -10.58 -12.46 -1.62
N SER A 313 -9.58 -11.60 -1.44
CA SER A 313 -9.77 -10.19 -1.12
C SER A 313 -9.03 -9.29 -2.10
N VAL A 314 -9.71 -8.20 -2.46
CA VAL A 314 -9.16 -7.12 -3.27
C VAL A 314 -9.11 -5.88 -2.39
N LYS A 315 -7.92 -5.28 -2.27
CA LYS A 315 -7.71 -4.06 -1.48
C LYS A 315 -6.86 -3.07 -2.28
N LEU A 316 -6.90 -1.82 -1.86
CA LEU A 316 -5.89 -0.86 -2.28
C LEU A 316 -4.55 -1.22 -1.63
N GLY A 317 -3.46 -1.11 -2.39
CA GLY A 317 -2.13 -1.59 -2.02
C GLY A 317 -1.33 -0.65 -1.12
N PHE A 318 -1.99 0.10 -0.24
CA PHE A 318 -1.38 1.08 0.67
C PHE A 318 -2.07 1.11 2.03
#